data_AF-A0A2D7X2P0-F1
#
_entry.id   AF-A0A2D7X2P0-F1
#
_cell.length_a   1.000
_cell.length_b   1.000
_cell.length_c   1.000
_cell.angle_alpha   90.00
_cell.angle_beta   90.00
_cell.angle_gamma   90.00
#
_symmetry.space_group_name_H-M   'P 1'
#
loop_
_entity.id
_entity.type
_entity.pdbx_description
1 polymer ?
#
loop_
_entity_poly.entity_id
_entity_poly.type
_entity_poly.pdbx_seq_one_letter_code
_entity_poly.pdbx_strand_id
1 'polypeptide(L)'
;MADKRTRYKVPIGVKKEAMDGRDLRQMHGYGGGKVTKMINRKLRMQKDIGYDTAVKIDTYYRRHEKVDPPAKGFGDRRNPSKGYVMWKQMGGDAGHRWSKSLKKRLDLLQKTERLNNIMKTLEDIHGMVR
;
A
#
# COMPACT_ATOMS: atom_id res chain seq x y z
N MET A 1 5.14 -8.79 19.82
CA MET A 1 4.51 -8.62 18.49
C MET A 1 5.33 -7.60 17.70
N ALA A 2 5.68 -7.89 16.45
CA ALA A 2 6.32 -6.92 15.56
C ALA A 2 5.52 -5.61 15.60
N ASP A 3 6.18 -4.51 15.96
CA ASP A 3 5.50 -3.34 16.52
C ASP A 3 4.53 -2.68 15.50
N LYS A 4 3.24 -3.02 15.61
CA LYS A 4 2.13 -2.40 14.89
C LYS A 4 1.98 -0.91 15.21
N ARG A 5 2.70 -0.39 16.23
CA ARG A 5 2.81 1.04 16.52
C ARG A 5 3.83 1.74 15.63
N THR A 6 4.61 1.02 14.81
CA THR A 6 5.52 1.66 13.86
C THR A 6 4.72 2.51 12.87
N ARG A 7 4.99 3.82 12.89
CA ARG A 7 4.39 4.82 12.02
C ARG A 7 5.37 5.21 10.93
N TYR A 8 4.92 5.28 9.69
CA TYR A 8 5.71 5.65 8.53
C TYR A 8 5.28 7.03 8.05
N LYS A 9 6.18 8.01 8.16
CA LYS A 9 5.93 9.37 7.66
C LYS A 9 5.63 9.34 6.17
N VAL A 10 4.51 9.94 5.77
CA VAL A 10 4.12 10.05 4.36
C VAL A 10 4.95 11.14 3.70
N PRO A 11 5.74 10.84 2.66
CA PRO A 11 6.50 11.86 1.93
C PRO A 11 5.57 12.84 1.20
N ILE A 12 6.03 14.08 1.02
CA ILE A 12 5.27 15.14 0.32
C ILE A 12 4.89 14.71 -1.10
N GLY A 13 5.82 14.07 -1.82
CA GLY A 13 5.55 13.55 -3.16
C GLY A 13 4.41 12.51 -3.17
N VAL A 14 4.39 11.59 -2.21
CA VAL A 14 3.33 10.58 -2.08
C VAL A 14 1.97 11.25 -1.84
N LYS A 15 1.94 12.28 -0.98
CA LYS A 15 0.73 13.04 -0.72
C LYS A 15 0.23 13.78 -1.98
N LYS A 16 1.13 14.39 -2.76
CA LYS A 16 0.79 15.05 -4.03
C LYS A 16 0.17 14.07 -5.02
N GLU A 17 0.82 12.95 -5.26
CA GLU A 17 0.35 11.90 -6.15
C GLU A 17 -1.03 11.35 -5.72
N ALA A 18 -1.24 11.17 -4.41
CA ALA A 18 -2.52 10.76 -3.86
C ALA A 18 -3.62 11.83 -4.04
N MET A 19 -3.28 13.12 -4.04
CA MET A 19 -4.22 14.19 -4.38
C MET A 19 -4.65 14.09 -5.84
N ASP A 20 -3.69 14.00 -6.77
CA ASP A 20 -3.96 13.81 -8.19
C ASP A 20 -4.84 12.57 -8.44
N GLY A 21 -4.55 11.46 -7.78
CA GLY A 21 -5.33 10.22 -7.91
C GLY A 21 -6.79 10.38 -7.48
N ARG A 22 -7.06 11.19 -6.45
CA ARG A 22 -8.43 11.52 -6.04
C ARG A 22 -9.13 12.36 -7.10
N ASP A 23 -8.42 13.33 -7.67
CA ASP A 23 -8.99 14.25 -8.64
C ASP A 23 -9.29 13.55 -9.96
N LEU A 24 -8.38 12.70 -10.44
CA LEU A 24 -8.61 11.80 -11.58
C LEU A 24 -9.83 10.91 -11.36
N ARG A 25 -9.97 10.33 -10.15
CA ARG A 25 -11.14 9.52 -9.82
C ARG A 25 -12.43 10.34 -9.80
N GLN A 26 -12.40 11.58 -9.33
CA GLN A 26 -13.56 12.47 -9.33
C GLN A 26 -13.97 12.82 -10.77
N MET A 27 -13.00 13.07 -11.65
CA MET A 27 -13.22 13.42 -13.05
C MET A 27 -13.76 12.26 -13.88
N HIS A 28 -13.19 11.06 -13.73
CA HIS A 28 -13.51 9.92 -14.60
C HIS A 28 -14.49 8.91 -14.00
N GLY A 29 -14.78 8.98 -12.69
CA GLY A 29 -15.76 8.11 -12.02
C GLY A 29 -15.28 6.68 -11.70
N TYR A 30 -14.12 6.26 -12.21
CA TYR A 30 -13.56 4.92 -11.98
C TYR A 30 -12.21 4.93 -11.24
N GLY A 31 -11.74 3.74 -10.87
CA GLY A 31 -10.44 3.51 -10.22
C GLY A 31 -10.56 3.21 -8.72
N GLY A 32 -10.06 2.03 -8.33
CA GLY A 32 -9.87 1.62 -6.94
C GLY A 32 -11.13 1.18 -6.19
N GLY A 33 -11.00 0.10 -5.42
CA GLY A 33 -12.04 -0.37 -4.50
C GLY A 33 -12.03 0.37 -3.16
N LYS A 34 -12.82 -0.13 -2.19
CA LYS A 34 -12.91 0.45 -0.82
C LYS A 34 -11.53 0.60 -0.17
N VAL A 35 -10.66 -0.40 -0.34
CA VAL A 35 -9.29 -0.39 0.22
C VAL A 35 -8.44 0.74 -0.38
N THR A 36 -8.44 0.89 -1.71
CA THR A 36 -7.70 1.96 -2.40
C THR A 36 -8.17 3.34 -1.94
N LYS A 37 -9.49 3.56 -1.83
CA LYS A 37 -10.05 4.83 -1.35
C LYS A 37 -9.63 5.14 0.08
N MET A 38 -9.64 4.13 0.96
CA MET A 38 -9.19 4.29 2.34
C MET A 38 -7.70 4.66 2.42
N ILE A 39 -6.84 3.97 1.65
CA ILE A 39 -5.41 4.27 1.60
C ILE A 39 -5.18 5.68 1.05
N ASN A 40 -5.85 6.04 -0.05
CA ASN A 40 -5.76 7.37 -0.65
C ASN A 40 -6.12 8.48 0.34
N ARG A 41 -7.23 8.30 1.09
CA ARG A 41 -7.63 9.24 2.14
C ARG A 41 -6.55 9.39 3.21
N LYS A 42 -5.94 8.28 3.66
CA LYS A 42 -4.85 8.32 4.65
C LYS A 42 -3.63 9.07 4.11
N LEU A 43 -3.16 8.76 2.90
CA LEU A 43 -2.01 9.42 2.29
C LEU A 43 -2.21 10.94 2.10
N ARG A 44 -3.45 11.37 1.82
CA ARG A 44 -3.78 12.79 1.70
C ARG A 44 -3.84 13.52 3.04
N MET A 45 -4.44 12.90 4.05
CA MET A 45 -4.82 13.58 5.31
C MET A 45 -3.83 13.37 6.45
N GLN A 46 -3.13 12.24 6.49
CA GLN A 46 -2.28 11.89 7.64
C GLN A 46 -0.81 12.26 7.39
N LYS A 47 -0.12 12.69 8.45
CA LYS A 47 1.33 12.91 8.45
C LYS A 47 2.09 11.58 8.34
N ASP A 48 1.51 10.53 8.87
CA ASP A 48 2.09 9.20 9.00
C ASP A 48 1.01 8.11 8.92
N ILE A 49 1.39 6.92 8.46
CA ILE A 49 0.50 5.76 8.37
C ILE A 49 1.04 4.59 9.17
N GLY A 50 0.16 3.72 9.65
CA GLY A 50 0.56 2.49 10.34
C GLY A 50 1.08 1.42 9.37
N TYR A 51 1.82 0.47 9.95
CA TYR A 51 2.38 -0.71 9.28
C TYR A 51 1.43 -1.41 8.30
N ASP A 52 0.21 -1.75 8.73
CA ASP A 52 -0.76 -2.45 7.87
C ASP A 52 -1.08 -1.70 6.58
N THR A 53 -1.03 -0.36 6.62
CA THR A 53 -1.29 0.47 5.44
C THR A 53 -0.05 0.50 4.54
N ALA A 54 1.15 0.61 5.11
CA ALA A 54 2.41 0.54 4.36
C ALA A 54 2.58 -0.82 3.64
N VAL A 55 2.25 -1.92 4.32
CA VAL A 55 2.25 -3.28 3.73
C VAL A 55 1.28 -3.40 2.55
N LYS A 56 0.07 -2.83 2.66
CA LYS A 56 -0.92 -2.86 1.57
C LYS A 56 -0.43 -2.09 0.34
N ILE A 57 0.25 -0.97 0.55
CA ILE A 57 0.85 -0.16 -0.53
C ILE A 57 1.98 -0.96 -1.21
N ASP A 58 2.91 -1.52 -0.44
CA ASP A 58 4.01 -2.33 -1.00
C ASP A 58 3.49 -3.54 -1.78
N THR A 59 2.52 -4.26 -1.19
CA THR A 59 1.89 -5.42 -1.82
C THR A 59 1.11 -5.05 -3.09
N TYR A 60 0.54 -3.85 -3.15
CA TYR A 60 -0.07 -3.35 -4.39
C TYR A 60 1.00 -3.20 -5.47
N TYR A 61 2.06 -2.43 -5.21
CA TYR A 61 3.10 -2.19 -6.21
C TYR A 61 3.82 -3.45 -6.67
N ARG A 62 4.11 -4.40 -5.78
CA ARG A 62 4.73 -5.68 -6.16
C ARG A 62 3.89 -6.46 -7.20
N ARG A 63 2.57 -6.29 -7.18
CA ARG A 63 1.64 -6.93 -8.13
C ARG A 63 1.42 -6.10 -9.40
N HIS A 64 1.55 -4.77 -9.29
CA HIS A 64 1.11 -3.85 -10.34
C HIS A 64 2.26 -3.18 -11.11
N GLU A 65 3.48 -3.12 -10.56
CA GLU A 65 4.62 -2.41 -11.19
C GLU A 65 5.01 -2.95 -12.57
N LYS A 66 4.67 -4.20 -12.89
CA LYS A 66 4.96 -4.82 -14.19
C LYS A 66 3.76 -4.81 -15.14
N VAL A 67 2.55 -4.60 -14.64
CA VAL A 67 1.31 -4.78 -15.44
C VAL A 67 0.56 -3.49 -15.67
N ASP A 68 0.60 -2.53 -14.74
CA ASP A 68 -0.09 -1.25 -14.90
C ASP A 68 0.67 -0.31 -15.87
N PRO A 69 2.00 -0.08 -15.74
CA PRO A 69 2.71 0.85 -16.63
C PRO A 69 2.64 0.54 -18.13
N PRO A 70 2.73 -0.73 -18.59
CA PRO A 70 2.62 -1.04 -20.02
C PRO A 70 1.17 -1.09 -20.52
N ALA A 71 0.16 -1.00 -19.64
CA ALA A 71 -1.23 -1.09 -20.05
C ALA A 71 -1.66 0.15 -20.85
N LYS A 72 -2.54 -0.05 -21.85
CA LYS A 72 -3.09 1.03 -22.67
C LYS A 72 -3.74 2.11 -21.80
N GLY A 73 -3.40 3.36 -22.07
CA GLY A 73 -3.92 4.54 -21.36
C GLY A 73 -3.27 4.81 -20.02
N PHE A 74 -2.20 4.08 -19.63
CA PHE A 74 -1.45 4.45 -18.43
C PHE A 74 -0.79 5.82 -18.63
N GLY A 75 -1.08 6.78 -17.75
CA GLY A 75 -0.56 8.15 -17.86
C GLY A 75 -1.25 9.04 -18.92
N ASP A 76 -2.29 8.55 -19.60
CA ASP A 76 -3.01 9.36 -20.59
C ASP A 76 -3.72 10.55 -19.90
N ARG A 77 -3.57 11.75 -20.49
CA ARG A 77 -4.08 13.01 -19.93
C ARG A 77 -5.59 13.18 -20.08
N ARG A 78 -6.20 12.54 -21.08
CA ARG A 78 -7.62 12.66 -21.42
C ARG A 78 -8.41 11.42 -21.00
N ASN A 79 -7.83 10.24 -21.15
CA ASN A 79 -8.48 8.97 -20.84
C ASN A 79 -7.51 8.01 -20.10
N PRO A 80 -7.18 8.32 -18.83
CA PRO A 80 -6.27 7.50 -18.04
C PRO A 80 -6.85 6.10 -17.78
N SER A 81 -6.01 5.08 -17.78
CA SER A 81 -6.44 3.74 -17.44
C SER A 81 -6.91 3.63 -15.98
N LYS A 82 -7.80 2.67 -15.69
CA LYS A 82 -8.20 2.36 -14.31
C LYS A 82 -6.99 2.06 -13.41
N GLY A 83 -5.99 1.37 -13.97
CA GLY A 83 -4.72 1.07 -13.32
C GLY A 83 -3.96 2.34 -12.95
N TYR A 84 -3.86 3.31 -13.86
CA TYR A 84 -3.21 4.59 -13.58
C TYR A 84 -3.91 5.41 -12.48
N VAL A 85 -5.25 5.46 -12.49
CA VAL A 85 -6.00 6.15 -11.42
C VAL A 85 -5.77 5.45 -10.07
N MET A 86 -5.67 4.12 -10.03
CA MET A 86 -5.31 3.37 -8.83
C MET A 86 -3.86 3.62 -8.40
N TRP A 87 -2.93 3.64 -9.36
CA TRP A 87 -1.52 3.90 -9.16
C TRP A 87 -1.30 5.24 -8.45
N LYS A 88 -1.91 6.31 -9.00
CA LYS A 88 -1.91 7.65 -8.38
C LYS A 88 -2.58 7.63 -7.01
N GLN A 89 -3.72 6.96 -6.85
CA GLN A 89 -4.39 6.86 -5.55
C GLN A 89 -3.53 6.20 -4.45
N MET A 90 -2.66 5.26 -4.82
CA MET A 90 -1.71 4.60 -3.92
C MET A 90 -0.43 5.41 -3.65
N GLY A 91 -0.30 6.60 -4.24
CA GLY A 91 0.84 7.49 -4.08
C GLY A 91 1.74 7.60 -5.31
N GLY A 92 1.34 7.02 -6.44
CA GLY A 92 2.04 7.15 -7.72
C GLY A 92 3.49 6.68 -7.67
N ASP A 93 4.35 7.28 -8.50
CA ASP A 93 5.75 6.89 -8.57
C ASP A 93 6.51 7.21 -7.27
N ALA A 94 6.11 8.28 -6.59
CA ALA A 94 6.65 8.62 -5.28
C ALA A 94 6.32 7.52 -4.25
N GLY A 95 5.08 7.01 -4.28
CA GLY A 95 4.59 5.93 -3.42
C GLY A 95 5.31 4.62 -3.71
N HIS A 96 5.54 4.32 -4.98
CA HIS A 96 6.29 3.15 -5.42
C HIS A 96 7.75 3.17 -4.94
N ARG A 97 8.46 4.29 -5.16
CA ARG A 97 9.83 4.45 -4.67
C ARG A 97 9.90 4.39 -3.15
N TRP A 98 8.95 5.05 -2.49
CA TRP A 98 8.85 5.04 -1.04
C TRP A 98 8.59 3.63 -0.49
N SER A 99 7.67 2.86 -1.07
CA SER A 99 7.41 1.49 -0.62
C SER A 99 8.63 0.59 -0.79
N LYS A 100 9.36 0.73 -1.91
CA LYS A 100 10.64 0.02 -2.14
C LYS A 100 11.68 0.33 -1.06
N SER A 101 11.77 1.58 -0.61
CA SER A 101 12.70 1.96 0.47
C SER A 101 12.36 1.28 1.82
N LEU A 102 11.09 0.94 2.02
CA LEU A 102 10.60 0.28 3.23
C LEU A 102 10.61 -1.25 3.11
N LYS A 103 10.71 -1.80 1.90
CA LYS A 103 10.50 -3.22 1.59
C LYS A 103 11.24 -4.16 2.52
N LYS A 104 12.56 -4.02 2.68
CA LYS A 104 13.35 -4.92 3.56
C LYS A 104 12.81 -4.93 4.99
N ARG A 105 12.42 -3.77 5.52
CA ARG A 105 11.82 -3.65 6.86
C ARG A 105 10.45 -4.31 6.91
N LEU A 106 9.61 -4.09 5.90
CA LEU A 106 8.27 -4.69 5.83
C LEU A 106 8.35 -6.22 5.69
N ASP A 107 9.23 -6.75 4.84
CA ASP A 107 9.43 -8.18 4.62
C ASP A 107 9.89 -8.89 5.91
N LEU A 108 10.83 -8.28 6.65
CA LEU A 108 11.29 -8.81 7.94
C LEU A 108 10.16 -8.83 8.96
N LEU A 109 9.40 -7.75 9.10
CA LEU A 109 8.27 -7.68 10.04
C LEU A 109 7.18 -8.70 9.69
N GLN A 110 6.87 -8.88 8.41
CA GLN A 110 5.94 -9.91 7.94
C GLN A 110 6.44 -11.32 8.27
N LYS A 111 7.73 -11.60 8.05
CA LYS A 111 8.32 -12.90 8.39
C LYS A 111 8.26 -13.16 9.90
N THR A 112 8.63 -12.18 10.71
CA THR A 112 8.54 -12.27 12.19
C THR A 112 7.10 -12.46 12.65
N GLU A 113 6.13 -11.76 12.07
CA GLU A 113 4.71 -11.95 12.39
C GLU A 113 4.23 -13.37 12.07
N ARG A 114 4.61 -13.91 10.90
CA ARG A 114 4.30 -15.30 10.52
C ARG A 114 4.91 -16.31 11.50
N LEU A 115 6.17 -16.13 11.87
CA LEU A 115 6.86 -17.00 12.83
C LEU A 115 6.18 -16.95 14.20
N ASN A 116 5.85 -15.76 14.71
CA ASN A 116 5.15 -15.62 15.99
C ASN A 116 3.79 -16.32 15.98
N ASN A 117 3.05 -16.25 14.86
CA ASN A 117 1.77 -16.94 14.74
C ASN A 117 1.95 -18.47 14.75
N ILE A 118 2.97 -18.99 14.06
CA ILE A 118 3.29 -20.42 14.09
C ILE A 118 3.66 -20.86 15.50
N MET A 119 4.53 -20.11 16.18
CA MET A 119 4.97 -20.43 17.55
C MET A 119 3.79 -20.43 18.52
N LYS A 120 2.89 -19.45 18.42
CA LYS A 120 1.67 -19.43 19.22
C LYS A 120 0.81 -20.69 18.98
N THR A 121 0.60 -21.08 17.72
CA THR A 121 -0.15 -22.29 17.41
C THR A 121 0.52 -23.55 17.98
N LEU A 122 1.86 -23.62 17.96
CA LEU A 122 2.60 -24.75 18.54
C LEU A 122 2.48 -24.79 20.08
N GLU A 123 2.53 -23.63 20.74
CA GLU A 123 2.30 -23.51 22.19
C GLU A 123 0.89 -23.96 22.57
N ASP A 124 -0.12 -23.52 21.80
CA ASP A 124 -1.52 -23.92 22.01
C ASP A 124 -1.68 -25.45 21.85
N ILE A 125 -1.04 -26.05 20.84
CA ILE A 125 -1.05 -27.52 20.64
C ILE A 125 -0.35 -28.22 21.81
N HIS A 126 0.84 -27.77 22.20
CA HIS A 126 1.60 -28.38 23.29
C HIS A 126 0.86 -28.27 24.63
N GLY A 127 0.16 -27.17 24.88
CA GLY A 127 -0.70 -26.97 26.04
C GLY A 127 -1.96 -27.84 26.06
N MET A 128 -2.42 -28.32 24.90
CA MET A 128 -3.55 -29.27 24.80
C MET A 128 -3.14 -30.74 25.00
N VAL A 129 -1.84 -31.05 24.84
CA VAL A 129 -1.30 -32.42 24.93
C VAL A 129 -0.71 -32.71 26.33
N ARG A 130 -0.59 -31.68 27.19
CA ARG A 130 -0.28 -31.82 28.62
C ARG A 130 -1.54 -31.90 29.46
#